data_AF-A0A943CSD5-F1
#
_entry.id   AF-A0A943CSD5-F1
#
_cell.length_a   1.000
_cell.length_b   1.000
_cell.length_c   1.000
_cell.angle_alpha   90.00
_cell.angle_beta   90.00
_cell.angle_gamma   90.00
#
_symmetry.space_group_name_H-M   'P 1'
#
loop_
_entity.id
_entity.type
_entity.pdbx_description
1 polymer ?
#
loop_
_entity_poly.entity_id
_entity_poly.type
_entity_poly.pdbx_seq_one_letter_code
_entity_poly.pdbx_strand_id
1 'polypeptide(L)'
;MSYKYILAETSIEIMYFMPELTSDDELIRVVFYNLIPGIWQFRLTGRLIMDGTFNAWLPQKGMILGNTRFSQFDPYGTSTNPSNSKFIISIASYNERNNNIVSFSGVASLEDYIDRIDVAAPGVNIVAIAPGNRISIVSGTAVSAAIVAGVCALLFEWGIIKGNDPYLFAQTLKSYLDRGTYQRQGDIYPNPQWGYVILDVFQIFRSMI
;
A
#
# COMPACT_ATOMS: atom_id res chain seq x y z
N MET A 1 -12.45 -6.64 26.85
CA MET A 1 -13.65 -7.45 27.19
C MET A 1 -13.53 -8.80 26.49
N SER A 2 -13.94 -9.90 27.13
CA SER A 2 -13.89 -11.25 26.54
C SER A 2 -15.29 -11.86 26.51
N TYR A 3 -15.65 -12.44 25.36
CA TYR A 3 -16.93 -13.10 25.12
C TYR A 3 -16.69 -14.53 24.67
N LYS A 4 -17.48 -15.49 25.17
CA LYS A 4 -17.41 -16.90 24.76
C LYS A 4 -18.75 -17.33 24.16
N TYR A 5 -18.72 -17.81 22.92
CA TYR A 5 -19.90 -18.38 22.26
C TYR A 5 -19.97 -19.87 22.59
N ILE A 6 -20.88 -20.24 23.49
CA ILE A 6 -20.96 -21.59 24.07
C ILE A 6 -21.27 -22.65 23.00
N LEU A 7 -22.05 -22.33 21.98
CA LEU A 7 -22.43 -23.25 20.90
C LEU A 7 -21.34 -23.44 19.82
N ALA A 8 -20.37 -22.54 19.75
CA ALA A 8 -19.39 -22.48 18.66
C ALA A 8 -17.94 -22.74 19.10
N GLU A 9 -17.69 -22.90 20.41
CA GLU A 9 -16.35 -22.88 21.05
C GLU A 9 -15.45 -21.67 20.69
N THR A 10 -15.97 -20.71 19.92
CA THR A 10 -15.28 -19.47 19.56
C THR A 10 -15.25 -18.52 20.76
N SER A 11 -14.08 -17.96 21.06
CA SER A 11 -13.94 -16.83 21.98
C SER A 11 -13.52 -15.57 21.23
N ILE A 12 -14.00 -14.43 21.71
CA ILE A 12 -13.73 -13.12 21.15
C ILE A 12 -13.13 -12.24 22.24
N GLU A 13 -11.98 -11.65 21.95
CA GLU A 13 -11.38 -10.61 22.77
C GLU A 13 -11.51 -9.26 22.07
N ILE A 14 -12.04 -8.27 22.79
CA ILE A 14 -12.21 -6.89 22.32
C ILE A 14 -11.36 -5.98 23.19
N MET A 15 -10.42 -5.29 22.56
CA MET A 15 -9.55 -4.28 23.18
C MET A 15 -9.87 -2.91 22.60
N TYR A 16 -9.85 -1.90 23.45
CA TYR A 16 -10.05 -0.49 23.08
C TYR A 16 -8.77 0.27 23.37
N PHE A 17 -8.32 1.07 22.41
CA PHE A 17 -7.16 1.95 22.52
C PHE A 17 -7.63 3.37 22.22
N MET A 18 -7.49 4.27 23.18
CA MET A 18 -7.92 5.67 23.06
C MET A 18 -7.00 6.57 23.91
N PRO A 19 -6.14 7.41 23.30
CA PRO A 19 -5.84 7.45 21.86
C PRO A 19 -5.06 6.22 21.37
N GLU A 20 -5.20 5.89 20.09
CA GLU A 20 -4.29 5.01 19.36
C GLU A 20 -2.98 5.75 19.04
N LEU A 21 -1.85 5.04 19.07
CA LEU A 21 -0.50 5.64 19.07
C LEU A 21 -0.12 6.42 17.81
N THR A 22 -0.81 6.23 16.68
CA THR A 22 -0.40 6.79 15.37
C THR A 22 -1.41 7.78 14.80
N SER A 23 -2.69 7.61 15.10
CA SER A 23 -3.80 8.43 14.57
C SER A 23 -4.40 9.36 15.61
N ASP A 24 -4.09 9.17 16.90
CA ASP A 24 -4.79 9.77 18.04
C ASP A 24 -6.30 9.43 18.12
N ASP A 25 -6.82 8.62 17.19
CA ASP A 25 -8.21 8.17 17.12
C ASP A 25 -8.47 6.97 18.04
N GLU A 26 -9.74 6.56 18.14
CA GLU A 26 -10.12 5.33 18.83
C GLU A 26 -9.87 4.11 17.93
N LEU A 27 -9.07 3.16 18.42
CA LEU A 27 -8.89 1.85 17.79
C LEU A 27 -9.58 0.75 18.60
N ILE A 28 -10.49 0.04 17.95
CA ILE A 28 -11.09 -1.18 18.48
C ILE A 28 -10.42 -2.38 17.80
N ARG A 29 -9.70 -3.19 18.59
CA ARG A 29 -9.12 -4.45 18.12
C ARG A 29 -9.99 -5.61 18.56
N VAL A 30 -10.46 -6.39 17.60
CA VAL A 30 -11.24 -7.61 17.84
C VAL A 30 -10.44 -8.83 17.41
N VAL A 31 -10.19 -9.76 18.34
CA VAL A 31 -9.45 -11.01 18.11
C VAL A 31 -10.40 -12.17 18.31
N PHE A 32 -10.47 -13.06 17.32
CA PHE A 32 -11.23 -14.30 17.39
C PHE A 32 -10.29 -15.48 17.62
N TYR A 33 -10.66 -16.37 18.51
CA TYR A 33 -10.00 -17.66 18.73
C TYR A 33 -10.98 -18.78 18.39
N ASN A 34 -10.50 -19.83 17.72
CA ASN A 34 -11.31 -20.97 17.29
C ASN A 34 -12.55 -20.52 16.49
N LEU A 35 -12.35 -19.61 15.54
CA LEU A 35 -13.43 -19.08 14.70
C LEU A 35 -14.02 -20.18 13.82
N ILE A 36 -15.32 -20.42 13.96
CA ILE A 36 -16.05 -21.31 13.06
C ILE A 36 -16.48 -20.58 11.77
N PRO A 37 -16.55 -21.29 10.62
CA PRO A 37 -17.07 -20.71 9.38
C PRO A 37 -18.52 -20.22 9.53
N GLY A 38 -18.81 -19.02 9.05
CA GLY A 38 -20.14 -18.44 9.10
C GLY A 38 -20.17 -16.96 8.80
N ILE A 39 -21.37 -16.37 8.84
CA ILE A 39 -21.56 -14.93 8.74
C ILE A 39 -21.51 -14.36 10.16
N TRP A 40 -20.53 -13.50 10.41
CA TRP A 40 -20.36 -12.78 11.67
C TRP A 40 -20.73 -11.32 11.49
N GLN A 41 -21.55 -10.80 12.39
CA GLN A 41 -22.03 -9.42 12.35
C GLN A 41 -21.42 -8.59 13.48
N PHE A 42 -20.84 -7.45 13.12
CA PHE A 42 -20.38 -6.44 14.06
C PHE A 42 -21.40 -5.31 14.14
N ARG A 43 -21.84 -4.97 15.36
CA ARG A 43 -22.71 -3.81 15.62
C ARG A 43 -21.92 -2.78 16.41
N LEU A 44 -21.47 -1.73 15.73
CA LEU A 44 -20.82 -0.60 16.37
C LEU A 44 -21.89 0.33 16.97
N THR A 45 -21.70 0.74 18.24
CA THR A 45 -22.61 1.67 18.92
C THR A 45 -21.77 2.80 19.50
N GLY A 46 -21.85 3.99 18.89
CA GLY A 46 -21.15 5.17 19.37
C GLY A 46 -21.86 5.80 20.56
N ARG A 47 -21.09 6.24 21.57
CA ARG A 47 -21.61 7.02 22.72
C ARG A 47 -21.65 8.51 22.40
N LEU A 48 -20.63 9.00 21.72
CA LEU A 48 -20.52 10.35 21.18
C LEU A 48 -20.04 10.20 19.74
N ILE A 49 -20.82 10.71 18.79
CA ILE A 49 -20.55 10.58 17.35
C ILE A 49 -20.35 11.98 16.81
N MET A 50 -19.17 12.27 16.25
CA MET A 50 -18.92 13.55 15.58
C MET A 50 -19.36 13.47 14.12
N ASP A 51 -18.66 12.68 13.30
CA ASP A 51 -18.94 12.46 11.88
C ASP A 51 -19.48 11.04 11.60
N GLY A 52 -19.20 10.08 12.48
CA GLY A 52 -19.63 8.69 12.36
C GLY A 52 -18.87 7.90 11.30
N THR A 53 -17.73 8.39 10.84
CA THR A 53 -16.86 7.68 9.91
C THR A 53 -16.05 6.63 10.68
N PHE A 54 -15.85 5.47 10.08
CA PHE A 54 -14.96 4.45 10.63
C PHE A 54 -14.41 3.59 9.49
N ASN A 55 -13.22 3.07 9.72
CA ASN A 55 -12.59 2.12 8.82
C ASN A 55 -12.37 0.79 9.56
N ALA A 56 -12.48 -0.32 8.83
CA ALA A 56 -12.26 -1.65 9.38
C ALA A 56 -11.38 -2.46 8.44
N TRP A 57 -10.32 -3.05 8.98
CA TRP A 57 -9.40 -3.88 8.22
C TRP A 57 -9.33 -5.29 8.81
N LEU A 58 -9.17 -6.26 7.92
CA LEU A 58 -8.78 -7.63 8.26
C LEU A 58 -7.27 -7.78 8.04
N PRO A 59 -6.61 -8.77 8.68
CA PRO A 59 -5.26 -9.14 8.32
C PRO A 59 -5.16 -9.49 6.82
N GLN A 60 -3.98 -9.26 6.24
CA GLN A 60 -3.76 -9.44 4.82
C GLN A 60 -4.09 -10.85 4.31
N LYS A 61 -4.45 -10.93 3.03
CA LYS A 61 -4.65 -12.21 2.34
C LYS A 61 -3.40 -13.09 2.45
N GLY A 62 -3.57 -14.35 2.84
CA GLY A 62 -2.47 -15.29 3.14
C GLY A 62 -2.20 -15.45 4.63
N MET A 63 -2.62 -14.50 5.48
CA MET A 63 -2.66 -14.66 6.94
C MET A 63 -4.03 -15.07 7.47
N ILE A 64 -5.07 -14.89 6.66
CA ILE A 64 -6.45 -15.29 6.96
C ILE A 64 -6.81 -16.59 6.23
N LEU A 65 -7.69 -17.40 6.84
CA LEU A 65 -8.12 -18.69 6.30
C LEU A 65 -9.24 -18.54 5.27
N GLY A 66 -9.14 -19.30 4.18
CA GLY A 66 -10.19 -19.44 3.17
C GLY A 66 -10.67 -18.11 2.57
N ASN A 67 -11.99 -17.91 2.56
CA ASN A 67 -12.64 -16.73 1.98
C ASN A 67 -13.06 -15.70 3.06
N THR A 68 -12.31 -15.60 4.16
CA THR A 68 -12.56 -14.59 5.20
C THR A 68 -12.48 -13.19 4.60
N ARG A 69 -13.59 -12.45 4.61
CA ARG A 69 -13.69 -11.10 4.04
C ARG A 69 -14.91 -10.36 4.60
N PHE A 70 -14.92 -9.04 4.49
CA PHE A 70 -16.15 -8.27 4.68
C PHE A 70 -17.12 -8.51 3.52
N SER A 71 -18.42 -8.57 3.82
CA SER A 71 -19.46 -8.77 2.80
C SER A 71 -19.59 -7.59 1.84
N GLN A 72 -19.40 -6.38 2.36
CA GLN A 72 -19.23 -5.15 1.60
C GLN A 72 -17.81 -4.65 1.86
N PHE A 73 -17.09 -4.29 0.81
CA PHE A 73 -15.73 -3.78 0.92
C PHE A 73 -15.61 -2.44 0.21
N ASP A 74 -14.78 -1.57 0.76
CA ASP A 74 -14.32 -0.34 0.13
C ASP A 74 -13.01 -0.64 -0.64
N PRO A 75 -12.89 -0.28 -1.92
CA PRO A 75 -11.62 -0.43 -2.65
C PRO A 75 -10.52 0.53 -2.18
N TYR A 76 -10.86 1.65 -1.52
CA TYR A 76 -9.91 2.66 -1.03
C TYR A 76 -9.38 2.33 0.36
N GLY A 77 -8.26 2.95 0.73
CA GLY A 77 -7.65 2.75 2.06
C GLY A 77 -7.05 1.35 2.28
N THR A 78 -6.66 0.67 1.20
CA THR A 78 -6.10 -0.69 1.22
C THR A 78 -4.56 -0.71 1.19
N SER A 79 -3.93 0.46 1.16
CA SER A 79 -2.47 0.61 1.25
C SER A 79 -1.93 0.07 2.57
N THR A 80 -0.89 -0.77 2.52
CA THR A 80 -0.34 -1.44 3.71
C THR A 80 0.51 -0.47 4.52
N ASN A 81 0.29 -0.33 5.82
CA ASN A 81 1.22 0.41 6.67
C ASN A 81 2.61 -0.25 6.62
N PRO A 82 3.71 0.51 6.43
CA PRO A 82 3.82 1.97 6.56
C PRO A 82 3.66 2.78 5.26
N SER A 83 3.22 2.21 4.14
CA SER A 83 3.09 2.87 2.82
C SER A 83 2.21 4.13 2.81
N ASN A 84 1.40 4.34 3.84
CA ASN A 84 0.66 5.59 4.01
C ASN A 84 1.56 6.77 4.47
N SER A 85 2.83 6.56 4.82
CA SER A 85 3.70 7.65 5.30
C SER A 85 4.19 8.56 4.18
N LYS A 86 4.11 9.89 4.40
CA LYS A 86 4.67 10.91 3.48
C LYS A 86 6.20 10.91 3.42
N PHE A 87 6.86 10.23 4.37
CA PHE A 87 8.33 10.25 4.54
C PHE A 87 9.05 9.10 3.83
N ILE A 88 8.32 8.18 3.20
CA ILE A 88 8.87 7.08 2.41
C ILE A 88 8.44 7.20 0.96
N ILE A 89 9.12 6.48 0.06
CA ILE A 89 8.70 6.37 -1.35
C ILE A 89 7.72 5.19 -1.46
N SER A 90 6.45 5.51 -1.69
CA SER A 90 5.35 4.54 -1.78
C SER A 90 5.03 4.22 -3.24
N ILE A 91 4.97 2.93 -3.55
CA ILE A 91 4.97 2.44 -4.93
C ILE A 91 3.69 1.64 -5.21
N ALA A 92 2.93 2.10 -6.21
CA ALA A 92 1.82 1.34 -6.78
C ALA A 92 2.32 0.35 -7.84
N SER A 93 1.54 -0.70 -8.09
CA SER A 93 1.85 -1.70 -9.09
C SER A 93 0.85 -1.64 -10.24
N TYR A 94 1.34 -1.80 -11.46
CA TYR A 94 0.49 -1.92 -12.65
C TYR A 94 1.03 -3.02 -13.58
N ASN A 95 0.20 -3.40 -14.55
CA ASN A 95 0.57 -4.34 -15.59
C ASN A 95 1.06 -3.59 -16.83
N GLU A 96 2.34 -3.72 -17.16
CA GLU A 96 2.98 -3.04 -18.28
C GLU A 96 2.47 -3.48 -19.66
N ARG A 97 1.84 -4.67 -19.78
CA ARG A 97 1.33 -5.14 -21.07
C ARG A 97 0.07 -4.42 -21.52
N ASN A 98 -0.72 -3.91 -20.57
CA ASN A 98 -2.01 -3.28 -20.85
C ASN A 98 -2.21 -1.92 -20.14
N ASN A 99 -1.19 -1.44 -19.43
CA ASN A 99 -1.19 -0.19 -18.66
C ASN A 99 -2.36 -0.06 -17.68
N ASN A 100 -2.87 -1.17 -17.15
CA ASN A 100 -3.95 -1.17 -16.16
C ASN A 100 -3.42 -1.44 -14.75
N ILE A 101 -4.10 -0.84 -13.76
CA ILE A 101 -3.85 -1.17 -12.37
C ILE A 101 -4.26 -2.62 -12.08
N VAL A 102 -3.60 -3.21 -11.09
CA VAL A 102 -3.78 -4.60 -10.67
C VAL A 102 -4.51 -4.66 -9.33
N SER A 103 -5.34 -5.67 -9.15
CA SER A 103 -6.18 -5.82 -7.95
C SER A 103 -5.43 -6.07 -6.65
N PHE A 104 -4.15 -6.44 -6.73
CA PHE A 104 -3.28 -6.58 -5.56
C PHE A 104 -2.53 -5.29 -5.19
N SER A 105 -2.61 -4.23 -6.00
CA SER A 105 -2.04 -2.95 -5.64
C SER A 105 -2.92 -2.27 -4.59
N GLY A 106 -2.32 -1.90 -3.46
CA GLY A 106 -3.02 -1.10 -2.45
C GLY A 106 -3.40 0.27 -3.00
N VAL A 107 -4.56 0.76 -2.61
CA VAL A 107 -5.11 2.05 -3.01
C VAL A 107 -5.14 2.97 -1.79
N ALA A 108 -4.76 4.24 -1.97
CA ALA A 108 -4.81 5.23 -0.91
C ALA A 108 -6.25 5.53 -0.46
N SER A 109 -6.42 6.21 0.68
CA SER A 109 -7.75 6.67 1.12
C SER A 109 -8.30 7.71 0.15
N LEU A 110 -9.59 7.67 -0.16
CA LEU A 110 -10.21 8.68 -1.01
C LEU A 110 -10.19 10.08 -0.38
N GLU A 111 -10.21 10.14 0.95
CA GLU A 111 -10.22 11.39 1.72
C GLU A 111 -8.80 11.98 1.90
N ASP A 112 -7.77 11.14 1.76
CA ASP A 112 -6.37 11.49 2.03
C ASP A 112 -5.43 10.67 1.14
N TYR A 113 -5.42 10.97 -0.16
CA TYR A 113 -4.54 10.32 -1.15
C TYR A 113 -3.35 11.16 -1.60
N ILE A 114 -3.34 12.45 -1.25
CA ILE A 114 -2.26 13.36 -1.60
C ILE A 114 -0.97 12.92 -0.89
N ASP A 115 0.11 12.77 -1.65
CA ASP A 115 1.43 12.31 -1.16
C ASP A 115 1.44 10.90 -0.53
N ARG A 116 0.46 10.04 -0.86
CA ARG A 116 0.38 8.67 -0.33
C ARG A 116 0.97 7.62 -1.25
N ILE A 117 0.87 7.82 -2.55
CA ILE A 117 1.52 7.00 -3.57
C ILE A 117 2.34 7.97 -4.42
N ASP A 118 3.64 7.75 -4.47
CA ASP A 118 4.55 8.64 -5.20
C ASP A 118 4.62 8.22 -6.66
N VAL A 119 4.83 6.91 -6.92
CA VAL A 119 5.07 6.39 -8.26
C VAL A 119 4.41 5.04 -8.50
N ALA A 120 3.89 4.81 -9.70
CA ALA A 120 3.50 3.48 -10.16
C ALA A 120 4.61 2.83 -10.98
N ALA A 121 4.89 1.56 -10.71
CA ALA A 121 5.90 0.77 -11.41
C ALA A 121 5.36 -0.61 -11.84
N PRO A 122 5.95 -1.24 -12.86
CA PRO A 122 5.54 -2.57 -13.30
C PRO A 122 5.70 -3.60 -12.19
N GLY A 123 4.79 -4.57 -12.12
CA GLY A 123 4.86 -5.62 -11.10
C GLY A 123 4.09 -6.88 -11.44
N VAL A 124 3.84 -7.13 -12.72
CA VAL A 124 3.16 -8.34 -13.19
C VAL A 124 4.10 -9.15 -14.05
N ASN A 125 4.19 -10.46 -13.77
CA ASN A 125 4.98 -11.41 -14.55
C ASN A 125 6.45 -10.99 -14.76
N ILE A 126 7.08 -10.42 -13.74
CA ILE A 126 8.46 -9.98 -13.78
C ILE A 126 9.39 -11.16 -13.57
N VAL A 127 10.42 -11.28 -14.41
CA VAL A 127 11.45 -12.31 -14.30
C VAL A 127 12.43 -11.92 -13.18
N ALA A 128 12.61 -12.82 -12.22
CA ALA A 128 13.49 -12.62 -11.06
C ALA A 128 14.31 -13.87 -10.76
N ILE A 129 15.36 -13.71 -9.95
CA ILE A 129 16.18 -14.81 -9.45
C ILE A 129 15.57 -15.38 -8.17
N ALA A 130 15.51 -16.70 -8.08
CA ALA A 130 14.98 -17.46 -6.96
C ALA A 130 16.08 -18.34 -6.34
N PRO A 131 15.92 -18.77 -5.06
CA PRO A 131 16.87 -19.64 -4.38
C PRO A 131 17.24 -20.89 -5.18
N GLY A 132 18.52 -21.24 -5.14
CA GLY A 132 19.11 -22.33 -5.92
C GLY A 132 19.48 -21.94 -7.36
N ASN A 133 19.77 -20.66 -7.60
CA ASN A 133 20.14 -20.12 -8.92
C ASN A 133 19.08 -20.38 -10.00
N ARG A 134 17.80 -20.26 -9.61
CA ARG A 134 16.66 -20.51 -10.51
C ARG A 134 16.09 -19.20 -11.01
N ILE A 135 15.44 -19.26 -12.15
CA ILE A 135 14.62 -18.16 -12.66
C ILE A 135 13.17 -18.41 -12.22
N SER A 136 12.51 -17.36 -11.76
CA SER A 136 11.09 -17.37 -11.39
C SER A 136 10.37 -16.17 -11.99
N ILE A 137 9.07 -16.31 -12.19
CA ILE A 137 8.19 -15.23 -12.63
C ILE A 137 7.33 -14.85 -11.43
N VAL A 138 7.47 -13.60 -10.97
CA VAL A 138 6.83 -13.09 -9.76
C VAL A 138 5.95 -11.89 -10.08
N SER A 139 4.92 -11.68 -9.25
CA SER A 139 4.04 -10.52 -9.32
C SER A 139 3.78 -9.98 -7.92
N GLY A 140 3.65 -8.66 -7.78
CA GLY A 140 3.37 -8.01 -6.51
C GLY A 140 3.93 -6.59 -6.43
N THR A 141 3.36 -5.77 -5.55
CA THR A 141 3.88 -4.42 -5.24
C THR A 141 5.29 -4.45 -4.69
N ALA A 142 5.69 -5.54 -4.00
CA ALA A 142 7.07 -5.75 -3.56
C ALA A 142 8.07 -5.78 -4.74
N VAL A 143 7.66 -6.33 -5.89
CA VAL A 143 8.49 -6.36 -7.10
C VAL A 143 8.62 -4.97 -7.69
N SER A 144 7.51 -4.24 -7.80
CA SER A 144 7.49 -2.84 -8.22
C SER A 144 8.38 -1.98 -7.33
N ALA A 145 8.34 -2.20 -6.01
CA ALA A 145 9.18 -1.49 -5.06
C ALA A 145 10.68 -1.79 -5.24
N ALA A 146 11.04 -3.04 -5.52
CA ALA A 146 12.43 -3.43 -5.81
C ALA A 146 12.97 -2.77 -7.09
N ILE A 147 12.14 -2.65 -8.13
CA ILE A 147 12.50 -1.95 -9.37
C ILE A 147 12.83 -0.48 -9.07
N VAL A 148 11.92 0.23 -8.37
CA VAL A 148 12.12 1.64 -8.03
C VAL A 148 13.33 1.82 -7.10
N ALA A 149 13.57 0.89 -6.16
CA ALA A 149 14.77 0.93 -5.32
C ALA A 149 16.07 0.86 -6.15
N GLY A 150 16.09 0.06 -7.22
CA GLY A 150 17.21 0.04 -8.17
C GLY A 150 17.40 1.38 -8.90
N VAL A 151 16.30 2.04 -9.29
CA VAL A 151 16.35 3.39 -9.88
C VAL A 151 16.89 4.40 -8.87
N CYS A 152 16.45 4.36 -7.63
CA CYS A 152 16.99 5.21 -6.56
C CYS A 152 18.49 4.99 -6.35
N ALA A 153 18.99 3.75 -6.48
CA ALA A 153 20.42 3.48 -6.40
C ALA A 153 21.20 4.16 -7.54
N LEU A 154 20.68 4.16 -8.77
CA LEU A 154 21.27 4.88 -9.89
C LEU A 154 21.25 6.41 -9.67
N LEU A 155 20.17 6.93 -9.06
CA LEU A 155 20.07 8.34 -8.69
C LEU A 155 21.07 8.71 -7.59
N PHE A 156 21.31 7.84 -6.61
CA PHE A 156 22.36 8.04 -5.62
C PHE A 156 23.77 8.01 -6.23
N GLU A 157 24.04 7.12 -7.18
CA GLU A 157 25.31 7.12 -7.92
C GLU A 157 25.48 8.44 -8.69
N TRP A 158 24.45 8.87 -9.42
CA TRP A 158 24.48 10.11 -10.18
C TRP A 158 24.62 11.35 -9.28
N GLY A 159 23.83 11.45 -8.21
CA GLY A 159 23.81 12.62 -7.34
C GLY A 159 25.02 12.68 -6.42
N ILE A 160 25.19 11.65 -5.60
CA ILE A 160 26.19 11.64 -4.51
C ILE A 160 27.57 11.26 -5.04
N ILE A 161 27.68 10.12 -5.74
CA ILE A 161 29.00 9.58 -6.12
C ILE A 161 29.64 10.40 -7.25
N LYS A 162 28.86 10.81 -8.26
CA LYS A 162 29.34 11.67 -9.35
C LYS A 162 29.30 13.17 -9.01
N GLY A 163 28.78 13.54 -7.83
CA GLY A 163 28.80 14.89 -7.30
C GLY A 163 27.83 15.87 -7.95
N ASN A 164 26.80 15.40 -8.67
CA ASN A 164 25.80 16.27 -9.30
C ASN A 164 24.80 16.85 -8.28
N ASP A 165 24.50 16.10 -7.21
CA ASP A 165 23.63 16.51 -6.10
C ASP A 165 24.06 15.78 -4.81
N PRO A 166 25.05 16.32 -4.06
CA PRO A 166 25.65 15.64 -2.91
C PRO A 166 24.71 15.45 -1.71
N TYR A 167 23.58 16.16 -1.66
CA TYR A 167 22.66 16.17 -0.51
C TYR A 167 21.39 15.38 -0.76
N LEU A 168 21.41 14.48 -1.74
CA LEU A 168 20.26 13.71 -2.19
C LEU A 168 19.73 12.79 -1.07
N PHE A 169 18.46 12.98 -0.70
CA PHE A 169 17.70 12.20 0.29
C PHE A 169 16.29 11.83 -0.23
N ALA A 170 15.45 11.21 0.60
CA ALA A 170 14.16 10.66 0.18
C ALA A 170 13.23 11.66 -0.53
N GLN A 171 13.10 12.89 -0.05
CA GLN A 171 12.20 13.89 -0.69
C GLN A 171 12.74 14.39 -2.03
N THR A 172 14.06 14.60 -2.13
CA THR A 172 14.69 14.92 -3.42
C THR A 172 14.59 13.75 -4.41
N LEU A 173 14.68 12.50 -3.93
CA LEU A 173 14.43 11.32 -4.78
C LEU A 173 13.01 11.33 -5.36
N LYS A 174 11.99 11.59 -4.55
CA LYS A 174 10.61 11.74 -5.04
C LYS A 174 10.52 12.79 -6.14
N SER A 175 11.14 13.94 -5.92
CA SER A 175 11.18 15.01 -6.93
C SER A 175 11.86 14.58 -8.24
N TYR A 176 12.93 13.79 -8.18
CA TYR A 176 13.58 13.27 -9.37
C TYR A 176 12.77 12.17 -10.07
N LEU A 177 12.10 11.30 -9.32
CA LEU A 177 11.17 10.35 -9.87
C LEU A 177 10.04 11.08 -10.60
N ASP A 178 9.44 12.11 -10.00
CA ASP A 178 8.35 12.89 -10.60
C ASP A 178 8.75 13.58 -11.92
N ARG A 179 9.97 14.10 -12.02
CA ARG A 179 10.45 14.81 -13.23
C ARG A 179 10.51 13.95 -14.49
N GLY A 180 10.67 12.65 -14.32
CA GLY A 180 10.98 11.74 -15.41
C GLY A 180 9.91 10.72 -15.70
N THR A 181 8.65 11.08 -15.58
CA THR A 181 7.57 10.11 -15.63
C THR A 181 6.52 10.51 -16.65
N TYR A 182 5.63 9.57 -16.96
CA TYR A 182 4.48 9.85 -17.82
C TYR A 182 3.17 9.60 -17.07
N GLN A 183 2.14 10.27 -17.56
CA GLN A 183 0.76 10.14 -17.10
C GLN A 183 -0.05 9.45 -18.18
N ARG A 184 -0.92 8.51 -17.78
CA ARG A 184 -1.81 7.84 -18.73
C ARG A 184 -2.86 8.83 -19.23
N GLN A 185 -3.02 8.90 -20.54
CA GLN A 185 -4.03 9.77 -21.15
C GLN A 185 -5.44 9.40 -20.68
N GLY A 186 -6.19 10.39 -20.19
CA GLY A 186 -7.56 10.23 -19.71
C GLY A 186 -7.69 10.10 -18.18
N ASP A 187 -6.60 9.80 -17.48
CA ASP A 187 -6.58 9.78 -16.02
C ASP A 187 -6.31 11.19 -15.45
N ILE A 188 -6.89 11.46 -14.28
CA ILE A 188 -6.62 12.68 -13.50
C ILE A 188 -5.57 12.33 -12.45
N TYR A 189 -4.55 13.17 -12.31
CA TYR A 189 -3.46 12.98 -11.36
C TYR A 189 -3.35 14.16 -10.38
N PRO A 190 -2.91 13.92 -9.14
CA PRO A 190 -2.73 12.59 -8.56
C PRO A 190 -4.07 11.87 -8.38
N ASN A 191 -4.03 10.54 -8.30
CA ASN A 191 -5.19 9.73 -7.92
C ASN A 191 -4.81 8.64 -6.92
N PRO A 192 -5.78 8.09 -6.16
CA PRO A 192 -5.51 7.10 -5.12
C PRO A 192 -4.90 5.78 -5.60
N GLN A 193 -4.97 5.49 -6.90
CA GLN A 193 -4.55 4.22 -7.51
C GLN A 193 -3.10 4.26 -8.00
N TRP A 194 -2.75 5.32 -8.71
CA TRP A 194 -1.47 5.49 -9.41
C TRP A 194 -0.52 6.42 -8.67
N GLY A 195 -1.03 7.23 -7.75
CA GLY A 195 -0.28 8.34 -7.19
C GLY A 195 -0.15 9.48 -8.19
N TYR A 196 1.05 10.02 -8.31
CA TYR A 196 1.31 11.16 -9.20
C TYR A 196 1.61 10.75 -10.63
N VAL A 197 2.30 9.63 -10.81
CA VAL A 197 3.02 9.37 -12.07
C VAL A 197 3.39 7.88 -12.29
N ILE A 198 3.71 7.51 -13.53
CA ILE A 198 4.22 6.18 -13.90
C ILE A 198 5.71 6.24 -14.21
N LEU A 199 6.50 5.34 -13.61
CA LEU A 199 7.95 5.26 -13.72
C LEU A 199 8.44 5.20 -15.18
N ASP A 200 9.30 6.15 -15.58
CA ASP A 200 10.07 6.10 -16.82
C ASP A 200 11.55 6.45 -16.57
N VAL A 201 12.36 5.42 -16.39
CA VAL A 201 13.78 5.59 -16.04
C VAL A 201 14.53 6.39 -17.09
N PHE A 202 14.20 6.23 -18.38
CA PHE A 202 14.89 6.95 -19.44
C PHE A 202 14.59 8.45 -19.37
N GLN A 203 13.31 8.80 -19.19
CA GLN A 203 12.89 10.20 -19.10
C GLN A 203 13.44 10.89 -17.84
N ILE A 204 13.59 10.16 -16.72
CA ILE A 204 14.27 10.65 -15.50
C ILE A 204 15.67 11.16 -15.85
N PHE A 205 16.55 10.31 -16.38
CA PHE A 205 17.92 10.71 -16.66
C PHE A 205 18.03 11.68 -17.82
N ARG A 206 17.14 11.61 -18.81
CA ARG A 206 17.09 12.58 -19.91
C ARG A 206 16.75 13.99 -19.42
N SER A 207 15.92 14.13 -18.38
CA SER A 207 15.56 15.43 -17.80
C SER A 207 16.67 16.06 -16.94
N MET A 208 17.75 15.32 -16.66
CA MET A 208 18.88 15.73 -15.81
C MET A 208 20.11 16.20 -16.59
N ILE A 209 20.08 16.07 -17.92
CA ILE A 209 21.11 16.54 -18.86
C ILE A 209 20.69 17.90 -19.40
#